data_AF-A0AAU3RDS9-F1
#
_entry.id   AF-A0AAU3RDS9-F1
#
_cell.length_a   1.000
_cell.length_b   1.000
_cell.length_c   1.000
_cell.angle_alpha   90.00
_cell.angle_beta   90.00
_cell.angle_gamma   90.00
#
_symmetry.space_group_name_H-M   'P 1'
#
loop_
_entity.id
_entity.type
_entity.pdbx_description
1 polymer ?
#
loop_
_entity_poly.entity_id
_entity_poly.type
_entity_poly.pdbx_seq_one_letter_code
_entity_poly.pdbx_strand_id
1 'polypeptide(L)'
;MKPLHRHLVNTSRKVLCTAALAASLTTAAVVTSPSTADAGESEPTPDSPQAADRGDARLDLPDIIADPPPTGVGAPEAASGIPATALDAYNRAQVSVAAALPGCKLPWELLAGIGRVESVHASGYGLKADGYTEKPIRGPRLDGNGFAEIRDTDKGEWDADAVYDRAVGPMQFIPSTWRTWGADGNGDSKRDPNNIYDAALGAGLYLCAGDRDLSNAAKLDQAILSYNNSREYVNTVLGYMRQYQAGGAGEVPNPPVGDYPTQPPGTLPTPRVPVTPSNPVTPTPTPTPTPTPKPTPTPTPTPTPTPTPTPTPEQPKPATPRLAELTLLGGPGLTAEAGAAFAEVPRVKVLLSDGKPAVNQEVVFAVEGDTTGGTLFGTADSLVVKAGADGIAAAPGLKAGPKAGTFTLRASAYDPQGRITVQFEGKVTVTVADKLALAGDAKPLEAVAGKSFTGVEVFATAGGKAVAGTEAVVDLVVKGADGKWVPVDPQTAKGPFFKDEAGKPVLGRLLPKAGADGKIVLPELFTTDVAPGTYFVRLTTKEKVTLVLELKITAPATTPTPTPDPAPVPAKEPARP
;
A
#
# COMPACT_ATOMS: atom_id res chain seq x y z
N MET A 1 -31.14 55.54 32.35
CA MET A 1 -30.07 55.25 33.32
C MET A 1 -28.74 55.12 32.57
N LYS A 2 -27.61 55.37 33.24
CA LYS A 2 -26.24 55.39 32.68
C LYS A 2 -25.27 55.11 33.85
N PRO A 3 -24.01 54.67 33.62
CA PRO A 3 -23.52 53.48 32.90
C PRO A 3 -22.80 52.53 33.89
N LEU A 4 -21.88 51.68 33.41
CA LEU A 4 -20.49 51.49 33.89
C LEU A 4 -19.81 50.44 32.96
N HIS A 5 -18.92 50.86 32.04
CA HIS A 5 -17.44 50.78 32.15
C HIS A 5 -16.85 49.42 31.68
N ARG A 6 -15.61 49.33 31.14
CA ARG A 6 -14.47 50.29 31.15
C ARG A 6 -13.59 50.27 29.88
N HIS A 7 -12.57 51.13 29.89
CA HIS A 7 -11.63 51.57 28.82
C HIS A 7 -10.81 50.48 28.08
N LEU A 8 -10.22 50.66 26.87
CA LEU A 8 -9.45 51.76 26.18
C LEU A 8 -7.94 51.80 26.55
N VAL A 9 -7.08 52.36 25.66
CA VAL A 9 -5.58 52.47 25.69
C VAL A 9 -4.86 51.17 25.23
N ASN A 10 -3.83 51.11 24.36
CA ASN A 10 -3.15 52.01 23.39
C ASN A 10 -2.55 51.15 22.23
N THR A 11 -2.01 51.56 21.05
CA THR A 11 -1.50 52.81 20.39
C THR A 11 0.05 52.95 20.32
N SER A 12 0.59 53.19 19.10
CA SER A 12 2.01 53.53 18.74
C SER A 12 3.08 52.40 18.79
N ARG A 13 4.21 52.43 18.04
CA ARG A 13 4.81 53.46 17.14
C ARG A 13 5.70 52.83 16.03
N LYS A 14 6.03 53.59 14.97
CA LYS A 14 7.05 53.24 13.95
C LYS A 14 8.48 53.60 14.41
N VAL A 15 9.48 52.88 13.90
CA VAL A 15 10.88 53.35 13.72
C VAL A 15 11.40 52.88 12.36
N LEU A 16 12.27 53.67 11.73
CA LEU A 16 12.93 53.38 10.45
C LEU A 16 14.42 53.14 10.72
N CYS A 17 15.10 52.31 9.93
CA CYS A 17 16.56 52.35 9.85
C CYS A 17 17.06 51.89 8.47
N THR A 18 17.88 52.73 7.83
CA THR A 18 18.54 52.48 6.55
C THR A 18 20.01 52.81 6.68
N ALA A 19 20.90 51.90 6.32
CA ALA A 19 22.31 52.18 6.09
C ALA A 19 22.81 51.29 4.95
N ALA A 20 23.67 51.85 4.10
CA ALA A 20 24.28 51.16 2.98
C ALA A 20 25.81 51.30 3.05
N LEU A 21 26.52 50.39 2.40
CA LEU A 21 27.94 50.54 2.10
C LEU A 21 28.27 49.84 0.78
N ALA A 22 29.26 50.38 0.07
CA ALA A 22 29.64 49.96 -1.28
C ALA A 22 31.15 50.21 -1.47
N ALA A 23 31.69 49.73 -2.61
CA ALA A 23 33.10 49.83 -3.05
C ALA A 23 34.09 48.90 -2.28
N SER A 24 35.14 48.31 -2.89
CA SER A 24 35.49 48.25 -4.33
C SER A 24 36.64 47.26 -4.65
N LEU A 25 36.74 46.88 -5.93
CA LEU A 25 37.95 46.59 -6.75
C LEU A 25 38.77 45.26 -6.62
N THR A 26 38.96 44.66 -7.81
CA THR A 26 40.17 43.97 -8.36
C THR A 26 40.74 42.65 -7.79
N THR A 27 40.49 41.58 -8.55
CA THR A 27 41.47 40.64 -9.15
C THR A 27 42.81 40.33 -8.45
N ALA A 28 42.98 39.07 -8.05
CA ALA A 28 44.17 38.26 -8.38
C ALA A 28 43.81 36.75 -8.30
N ALA A 29 44.58 35.89 -8.95
CA ALA A 29 44.43 34.44 -8.90
C ALA A 29 45.58 33.78 -8.10
N VAL A 30 45.52 32.44 -7.97
CA VAL A 30 46.52 31.55 -7.35
C VAL A 30 46.59 31.60 -5.82
N VAL A 31 45.94 30.61 -5.20
CA VAL A 31 46.43 30.00 -3.95
C VAL A 31 46.50 28.49 -4.17
N THR A 32 47.58 27.89 -3.70
CA THR A 32 47.92 26.48 -3.85
C THR A 32 47.07 25.56 -2.97
N SER A 33 46.69 24.39 -3.50
CA SER A 33 46.40 23.19 -2.70
C SER A 33 47.63 22.78 -1.85
N PRO A 34 47.50 21.92 -0.81
CA PRO A 34 46.32 21.14 -0.43
C PRO A 34 45.86 21.25 1.04
N SER A 35 44.60 20.89 1.28
CA SER A 35 44.21 20.16 2.48
C SER A 35 43.05 19.23 2.16
N THR A 36 43.13 18.01 2.65
CA THR A 36 42.19 16.92 2.38
C THR A 36 40.94 17.07 3.24
N ALA A 37 39.80 17.36 2.61
CA ALA A 37 38.51 16.89 3.10
C ALA A 37 38.21 15.61 2.30
N ASP A 38 38.24 14.46 2.99
CA ASP A 38 37.95 13.17 2.38
C ASP A 38 36.44 13.05 2.11
N ALA A 39 36.09 12.53 0.94
CA ALA A 39 34.74 12.31 0.47
C ALA A 39 34.66 11.04 -0.41
N GLY A 40 35.40 10.00 -0.02
CA GLY A 40 35.32 8.68 -0.64
C GLY A 40 34.01 7.96 -0.32
N GLU A 41 32.94 8.25 -1.09
CA GLU A 41 31.77 7.37 -1.23
C GLU A 41 31.58 6.94 -2.69
N SER A 42 32.25 5.83 -3.01
CA SER A 42 31.97 4.85 -4.07
C SER A 42 31.69 5.30 -5.52
N GLU A 43 32.68 5.03 -6.36
CA GLU A 43 32.46 4.55 -7.73
C GLU A 43 31.52 3.31 -7.73
N PRO A 44 30.78 3.03 -8.83
CA PRO A 44 29.82 1.92 -8.87
C PRO A 44 30.50 0.56 -8.65
N THR A 45 30.08 -0.16 -7.61
CA THR A 45 30.57 -1.51 -7.31
C THR A 45 29.88 -2.57 -8.18
N PRO A 46 30.49 -3.77 -8.34
CA PRO A 46 29.89 -4.88 -9.08
C PRO A 46 28.52 -5.35 -8.57
N ASP A 47 28.16 -5.00 -7.33
CA ASP A 47 26.90 -5.37 -6.66
C ASP A 47 25.70 -4.48 -7.06
N SER A 48 25.88 -3.58 -8.03
CA SER A 48 24.80 -2.82 -8.64
C SER A 48 23.84 -3.76 -9.39
N PRO A 49 22.51 -3.78 -9.13
CA PRO A 49 21.59 -4.71 -9.79
C PRO A 49 21.59 -4.64 -11.34
N GLN A 50 21.98 -3.51 -11.91
CA GLN A 50 22.10 -3.29 -13.36
C GLN A 50 23.39 -3.86 -13.98
N ALA A 51 24.31 -4.39 -13.16
CA ALA A 51 25.57 -5.04 -13.56
C ALA A 51 25.50 -6.58 -13.57
N ALA A 52 24.41 -7.16 -13.05
CA ALA A 52 24.12 -8.59 -13.22
C ALA A 52 23.64 -8.90 -14.65
N ASP A 53 23.82 -10.16 -15.07
CA ASP A 53 23.48 -10.62 -16.41
C ASP A 53 21.98 -10.46 -16.69
N ARG A 54 21.64 -9.79 -17.80
CA ARG A 54 20.26 -9.47 -18.15
C ARG A 54 19.68 -10.57 -19.01
N GLY A 55 18.43 -10.95 -18.74
CA GLY A 55 17.62 -11.68 -19.73
C GLY A 55 17.68 -10.95 -21.08
N ASP A 56 17.96 -11.71 -22.14
CA ASP A 56 18.74 -11.24 -23.30
C ASP A 56 18.23 -9.92 -23.92
N ALA A 57 19.12 -8.93 -23.99
CA ALA A 57 18.91 -7.62 -24.63
C ALA A 57 20.02 -7.37 -25.67
N ARG A 58 20.13 -8.30 -26.62
CA ARG A 58 21.14 -8.30 -27.69
C ARG A 58 20.80 -7.33 -28.81
N LEU A 59 21.58 -6.24 -28.87
CA LEU A 59 21.55 -5.26 -29.97
C LEU A 59 22.18 -5.77 -31.29
N ASP A 60 22.41 -7.08 -31.44
CA ASP A 60 22.87 -7.75 -32.67
C ASP A 60 22.22 -9.14 -32.79
N LEU A 61 21.60 -9.45 -33.94
CA LEU A 61 20.83 -10.67 -34.18
C LEU A 61 20.89 -11.14 -35.65
N PRO A 62 21.36 -12.37 -35.93
CA PRO A 62 21.22 -13.01 -37.25
C PRO A 62 20.30 -14.24 -37.27
N ASP A 63 19.40 -14.26 -38.27
CA ASP A 63 18.76 -15.39 -38.96
C ASP A 63 18.15 -16.60 -38.19
N ILE A 64 16.80 -16.57 -38.10
CA ILE A 64 15.80 -17.63 -38.33
C ILE A 64 16.27 -19.11 -38.33
N ILE A 65 15.71 -19.96 -37.45
CA ILE A 65 15.02 -21.26 -37.77
C ILE A 65 14.15 -21.76 -36.57
N ALA A 66 13.00 -22.34 -36.93
CA ALA A 66 11.88 -23.02 -36.21
C ALA A 66 12.02 -23.66 -34.79
N ASP A 67 10.84 -23.84 -34.16
CA ASP A 67 10.59 -24.50 -32.86
C ASP A 67 10.93 -26.01 -32.78
N PRO A 68 11.39 -26.47 -31.61
CA PRO A 68 11.05 -27.80 -31.07
C PRO A 68 10.27 -27.77 -29.72
N PRO A 69 9.62 -28.88 -29.30
CA PRO A 69 8.64 -28.92 -28.20
C PRO A 69 9.22 -29.02 -26.77
N PRO A 70 8.41 -28.78 -25.70
CA PRO A 70 8.92 -28.47 -24.36
C PRO A 70 9.17 -29.68 -23.44
N THR A 71 10.17 -29.56 -22.56
CA THR A 71 10.43 -30.44 -21.40
C THR A 71 11.07 -29.68 -20.24
N GLY A 72 10.72 -29.98 -18.98
CA GLY A 72 11.72 -29.87 -17.90
C GLY A 72 11.46 -29.03 -16.63
N VAL A 73 10.22 -28.89 -16.16
CA VAL A 73 9.86 -28.67 -14.73
C VAL A 73 10.67 -27.61 -13.94
N GLY A 74 10.14 -26.39 -13.87
CA GLY A 74 10.42 -25.39 -12.81
C GLY A 74 9.11 -24.86 -12.24
N ALA A 75 9.07 -24.47 -10.96
CA ALA A 75 7.84 -23.99 -10.33
C ALA A 75 7.43 -22.58 -10.86
N PRO A 76 6.14 -22.26 -10.99
CA PRO A 76 5.70 -21.04 -11.64
C PRO A 76 5.86 -19.82 -10.71
N GLU A 77 6.63 -18.83 -11.17
CA GLU A 77 6.44 -17.46 -10.72
C GLU A 77 5.04 -17.00 -11.17
N ALA A 78 4.27 -16.38 -10.27
CA ALA A 78 2.84 -16.18 -10.48
C ALA A 78 2.58 -15.29 -11.71
N ALA A 79 1.85 -15.84 -12.69
CA ALA A 79 1.83 -15.36 -14.07
C ALA A 79 1.09 -14.02 -14.29
N SER A 80 1.66 -12.92 -13.78
CA SER A 80 1.32 -11.53 -14.14
C SER A 80 2.35 -10.51 -13.63
N GLY A 81 2.58 -10.48 -12.31
CA GLY A 81 3.64 -9.70 -11.64
C GLY A 81 3.54 -8.17 -11.73
N ILE A 82 2.39 -7.56 -11.37
CA ILE A 82 2.28 -6.10 -11.16
C ILE A 82 2.00 -5.81 -9.66
N PRO A 83 2.83 -5.01 -8.96
CA PRO A 83 2.54 -4.56 -7.60
C PRO A 83 1.24 -3.75 -7.50
N ALA A 84 0.49 -3.94 -6.41
CA ALA A 84 -0.80 -3.27 -6.18
C ALA A 84 -0.74 -1.73 -6.35
N THR A 85 0.24 -1.05 -5.74
CA THR A 85 0.41 0.41 -5.89
C THR A 85 0.63 0.81 -7.35
N ALA A 86 1.42 0.03 -8.10
CA ALA A 86 1.71 0.33 -9.51
C ALA A 86 0.46 0.16 -10.38
N LEU A 87 -0.32 -0.91 -10.16
CA LEU A 87 -1.57 -1.17 -10.87
C LEU A 87 -2.61 -0.06 -10.62
N ASP A 88 -2.82 0.34 -9.37
CA ASP A 88 -3.72 1.44 -9.00
C ASP A 88 -3.20 2.79 -9.55
N ALA A 89 -1.88 3.03 -9.59
CA ALA A 89 -1.30 4.20 -10.23
C ALA A 89 -1.57 4.27 -11.75
N TYR A 90 -1.39 3.17 -12.49
CA TYR A 90 -1.70 3.14 -13.92
C TYR A 90 -3.20 3.34 -14.19
N ASN A 91 -4.07 2.79 -13.36
CA ASN A 91 -5.52 2.98 -13.46
C ASN A 91 -5.94 4.43 -13.16
N ARG A 92 -5.42 5.04 -12.09
CA ARG A 92 -5.65 6.46 -11.77
C ARG A 92 -5.13 7.39 -12.87
N ALA A 93 -3.96 7.07 -13.46
CA ALA A 93 -3.41 7.80 -14.59
C ALA A 93 -4.30 7.68 -15.85
N GLN A 94 -4.81 6.49 -16.19
CA GLN A 94 -5.81 6.34 -17.25
C GLN A 94 -7.03 7.24 -17.01
N VAL A 95 -7.66 7.17 -15.83
CA VAL A 95 -8.86 7.96 -15.51
C VAL A 95 -8.59 9.47 -15.65
N SER A 96 -7.45 9.92 -15.12
CA SER A 96 -7.03 11.32 -15.18
C SER A 96 -6.82 11.80 -16.62
N VAL A 97 -6.13 11.00 -17.43
CA VAL A 97 -5.82 11.35 -18.82
C VAL A 97 -7.03 11.19 -19.74
N ALA A 98 -7.94 10.24 -19.47
CA ALA A 98 -9.19 10.10 -20.20
C ALA A 98 -10.11 11.31 -19.98
N ALA A 99 -10.12 11.91 -18.79
CA ALA A 99 -10.84 13.15 -18.54
C ALA A 99 -10.10 14.40 -19.06
N ALA A 100 -8.77 14.43 -18.98
CA ALA A 100 -7.96 15.54 -19.49
C ALA A 100 -7.95 15.63 -21.03
N LEU A 101 -7.79 14.48 -21.69
CA LEU A 101 -7.55 14.33 -23.11
C LEU A 101 -8.42 13.18 -23.67
N PRO A 102 -9.77 13.31 -23.67
CA PRO A 102 -10.69 12.22 -24.04
C PRO A 102 -10.54 11.69 -25.47
N GLY A 103 -9.94 12.48 -26.38
CA GLY A 103 -9.57 12.01 -27.71
C GLY A 103 -8.42 11.00 -27.72
N CYS A 104 -7.59 10.98 -26.67
CA CYS A 104 -6.39 10.14 -26.59
C CYS A 104 -6.69 8.66 -26.31
N LYS A 105 -7.71 8.36 -25.50
CA LYS A 105 -8.11 6.98 -25.15
C LYS A 105 -6.93 6.13 -24.65
N LEU A 106 -6.09 6.69 -23.77
CA LEU A 106 -4.96 5.99 -23.16
C LEU A 106 -5.44 4.73 -22.40
N PRO A 107 -4.96 3.53 -22.74
CA PRO A 107 -5.20 2.33 -21.94
C PRO A 107 -4.16 2.21 -20.83
N TRP A 108 -4.58 1.84 -19.61
CA TRP A 108 -3.68 1.63 -18.47
C TRP A 108 -2.66 0.52 -18.75
N GLU A 109 -3.00 -0.46 -19.60
CA GLU A 109 -2.10 -1.55 -20.01
C GLU A 109 -0.89 -1.02 -20.82
N LEU A 110 -0.98 0.16 -21.44
CA LEU A 110 0.16 0.81 -22.08
C LEU A 110 1.13 1.39 -21.03
N LEU A 111 0.60 2.03 -19.98
CA LEU A 111 1.41 2.53 -18.87
C LEU A 111 2.07 1.38 -18.11
N ALA A 112 1.34 0.28 -17.90
CA ALA A 112 1.91 -0.95 -17.36
C ALA A 112 2.97 -1.54 -18.30
N GLY A 113 2.72 -1.58 -19.61
CA GLY A 113 3.69 -2.06 -20.61
C GLY A 113 5.00 -1.27 -20.63
N ILE A 114 4.93 0.06 -20.48
CA ILE A 114 6.10 0.93 -20.34
C ILE A 114 6.77 0.70 -18.98
N GLY A 115 6.03 0.81 -17.86
CA GLY A 115 6.58 0.62 -16.52
C GLY A 115 7.23 -0.76 -16.29
N ARG A 116 6.76 -1.80 -17.01
CA ARG A 116 7.39 -3.13 -17.03
C ARG A 116 8.80 -3.09 -17.63
N VAL A 117 8.98 -2.36 -18.73
CA VAL A 117 10.27 -2.22 -19.44
C VAL A 117 11.21 -1.25 -18.70
N GLU A 118 10.67 -0.15 -18.19
CA GLU A 118 11.47 0.91 -17.56
C GLU A 118 12.00 0.55 -16.16
N SER A 119 11.19 -0.11 -15.33
CA SER A 119 11.54 -0.35 -13.91
C SER A 119 11.00 -1.66 -13.32
N VAL A 120 10.42 -2.54 -14.14
CA VAL A 120 9.63 -3.70 -13.68
C VAL A 120 8.55 -3.27 -12.68
N HIS A 121 7.87 -2.15 -12.96
CA HIS A 121 6.87 -1.52 -12.09
C HIS A 121 7.40 -1.08 -10.71
N ALA A 122 8.68 -0.67 -10.63
CA ALA A 122 9.43 -0.43 -9.40
C ALA A 122 9.54 -1.65 -8.45
N SER A 123 9.32 -2.87 -8.96
CA SER A 123 9.52 -4.11 -8.19
C SER A 123 10.98 -4.24 -7.74
N GLY A 124 11.21 -4.68 -6.50
CA GLY A 124 12.55 -4.79 -5.92
C GLY A 124 13.15 -3.48 -5.37
N TYR A 125 12.54 -2.32 -5.63
CA TYR A 125 12.98 -1.02 -5.10
C TYR A 125 12.29 -0.61 -3.78
N GLY A 126 11.49 -1.50 -3.18
CA GLY A 126 10.72 -1.23 -1.95
C GLY A 126 9.56 -0.25 -2.21
N LEU A 127 8.71 -0.54 -3.20
CA LEU A 127 7.55 0.28 -3.52
C LEU A 127 6.48 0.21 -2.40
N LYS A 128 6.14 1.37 -1.85
CA LYS A 128 5.20 1.53 -0.73
C LYS A 128 3.78 1.88 -1.22
N ALA A 129 2.83 1.93 -0.28
CA ALA A 129 1.44 2.33 -0.56
C ALA A 129 1.28 3.82 -0.90
N ASP A 130 2.21 4.68 -0.48
CA ASP A 130 2.23 6.12 -0.80
C ASP A 130 2.75 6.44 -2.22
N GLY A 131 3.19 5.42 -2.96
CA GLY A 131 3.75 5.54 -4.30
C GLY A 131 5.26 5.75 -4.35
N TYR A 132 5.94 5.91 -3.22
CA TYR A 132 7.40 6.06 -3.16
C TYR A 132 8.13 4.72 -3.03
N THR A 133 9.37 4.68 -3.51
CA THR A 133 10.31 3.58 -3.28
C THR A 133 11.13 3.77 -1.99
N GLU A 134 11.89 2.75 -1.58
CA GLU A 134 12.93 2.88 -0.55
C GLU A 134 14.24 3.42 -1.12
N LYS A 135 14.52 3.11 -2.38
CA LYS A 135 15.74 3.52 -3.09
C LYS A 135 15.34 4.31 -4.35
N PRO A 136 16.01 5.44 -4.66
CA PRO A 136 15.77 6.15 -5.92
C PRO A 136 16.03 5.23 -7.12
N ILE A 137 15.10 5.23 -8.07
CA ILE A 137 15.32 4.55 -9.37
C ILE A 137 16.05 5.53 -10.27
N ARG A 138 17.27 5.16 -10.69
CA ARG A 138 18.11 5.96 -11.59
C ARG A 138 18.65 5.06 -12.68
N GLY A 139 18.51 5.53 -13.92
CA GLY A 139 19.01 4.87 -15.11
C GLY A 139 20.53 5.00 -15.29
N PRO A 140 21.05 4.44 -16.41
CA PRO A 140 22.41 4.68 -16.85
C PRO A 140 22.64 6.17 -17.11
N ARG A 141 23.92 6.58 -17.07
CA ARG A 141 24.34 7.94 -17.43
C ARG A 141 24.17 8.15 -18.92
N LEU A 142 23.63 9.30 -19.33
CA LEU A 142 23.44 9.63 -20.74
C LEU A 142 24.65 10.42 -21.26
N ASP A 143 25.80 9.74 -21.32
CA ASP A 143 27.10 10.31 -21.68
C ASP A 143 27.58 9.95 -23.10
N GLY A 144 26.75 9.28 -23.89
CA GLY A 144 27.07 8.78 -25.23
C GLY A 144 27.67 7.37 -25.29
N ASN A 145 28.04 6.76 -24.15
CA ASN A 145 28.65 5.42 -24.12
C ASN A 145 27.59 4.30 -24.16
N GLY A 146 26.99 4.10 -25.34
CA GLY A 146 25.95 3.08 -25.57
C GLY A 146 24.51 3.53 -25.25
N PHE A 147 24.37 4.77 -24.76
CA PHE A 147 23.10 5.48 -24.60
C PHE A 147 23.17 6.83 -25.32
N ALA A 148 22.08 7.59 -25.35
CA ALA A 148 22.10 8.96 -25.86
C ALA A 148 23.07 9.83 -25.04
N GLU A 149 23.64 10.89 -25.64
CA GLU A 149 24.32 11.96 -24.88
C GLU A 149 23.29 13.05 -24.53
N ILE A 150 23.01 13.22 -23.23
CA ILE A 150 22.18 14.31 -22.70
C ILE A 150 22.94 14.98 -21.57
N ARG A 151 23.31 16.25 -21.76
CA ARG A 151 23.94 17.09 -20.74
C ARG A 151 22.95 17.45 -19.65
N ASP A 152 23.46 17.68 -18.44
CA ASP A 152 22.69 18.16 -17.27
C ASP A 152 21.69 19.27 -17.64
N THR A 153 20.43 19.07 -17.25
CA THR A 153 19.33 20.04 -17.45
C THR A 153 18.60 20.48 -16.18
N ASP A 154 18.98 20.00 -14.99
CA ASP A 154 18.33 20.35 -13.71
C ASP A 154 19.31 20.76 -12.57
N LYS A 155 20.62 20.57 -12.77
CA LYS A 155 21.76 20.71 -11.85
C LYS A 155 21.93 19.54 -10.86
N GLY A 156 21.53 18.35 -11.27
CA GLY A 156 21.49 17.15 -10.44
C GLY A 156 20.32 17.14 -9.43
N GLU A 157 19.22 17.84 -9.71
CA GLU A 157 18.05 17.94 -8.81
C GLU A 157 17.43 16.55 -8.57
N TRP A 158 17.19 15.78 -9.63
CA TRP A 158 16.54 14.46 -9.52
C TRP A 158 17.53 13.29 -9.52
N ASP A 159 18.64 13.40 -10.25
CA ASP A 159 19.60 12.30 -10.46
C ASP A 159 20.97 12.44 -9.77
N ALA A 160 21.25 13.61 -9.17
CA ALA A 160 22.54 13.99 -8.57
C ALA A 160 23.77 13.98 -9.52
N ASP A 161 23.58 14.12 -10.85
CA ASP A 161 24.64 14.08 -11.85
C ASP A 161 24.75 15.42 -12.62
N ALA A 162 25.40 16.42 -12.00
CA ALA A 162 25.56 17.78 -12.54
C ALA A 162 26.51 17.90 -13.76
N VAL A 163 26.52 16.90 -14.65
CA VAL A 163 27.26 16.87 -15.92
C VAL A 163 26.42 16.24 -17.05
N TYR A 164 25.68 15.17 -16.77
CA TYR A 164 24.83 14.45 -17.73
C TYR A 164 23.55 13.95 -17.06
N ASP A 165 22.39 14.22 -17.66
CA ASP A 165 21.08 13.73 -17.20
C ASP A 165 21.08 12.18 -17.11
N ARG A 166 20.24 11.66 -16.23
CA ARG A 166 19.83 10.25 -16.17
C ARG A 166 18.32 10.15 -16.29
N ALA A 167 17.83 9.00 -16.73
CA ALA A 167 16.44 8.65 -16.53
C ALA A 167 16.14 8.43 -15.02
N VAL A 168 15.04 8.98 -14.50
CA VAL A 168 14.66 8.93 -13.09
C VAL A 168 13.27 8.35 -12.84
N GLY A 169 13.15 7.63 -11.72
CA GLY A 169 11.89 7.17 -11.15
C GLY A 169 11.24 5.97 -11.85
N PRO A 170 10.07 5.51 -11.38
CA PRO A 170 9.40 4.29 -11.89
C PRO A 170 9.04 4.29 -13.39
N MET A 171 8.96 5.47 -14.01
CA MET A 171 8.70 5.62 -15.45
C MET A 171 9.90 6.23 -16.21
N GLN A 172 11.08 6.28 -15.59
CA GLN A 172 12.37 6.59 -16.22
C GLN A 172 12.38 7.90 -17.04
N PHE A 173 11.86 8.98 -16.43
CA PHE A 173 11.82 10.30 -17.06
C PHE A 173 13.20 10.94 -17.15
N ILE A 174 13.51 11.62 -18.26
CA ILE A 174 14.64 12.56 -18.31
C ILE A 174 14.22 13.86 -17.59
N PRO A 175 15.05 14.49 -16.73
CA PRO A 175 14.72 15.74 -16.03
C PRO A 175 14.16 16.85 -16.92
N SER A 176 14.74 17.03 -18.11
CA SER A 176 14.23 17.98 -19.12
C SER A 176 12.81 17.69 -19.61
N THR A 177 12.44 16.41 -19.71
CA THR A 177 11.08 15.96 -20.02
C THR A 177 10.17 16.11 -18.79
N TRP A 178 10.65 15.75 -17.58
CA TRP A 178 9.89 15.88 -16.33
C TRP A 178 9.47 17.33 -16.06
N ARG A 179 10.36 18.30 -16.29
CA ARG A 179 10.05 19.74 -16.21
C ARG A 179 8.87 20.18 -17.08
N THR A 180 8.55 19.43 -18.15
CA THR A 180 7.47 19.75 -19.09
C THR A 180 6.20 18.92 -18.83
N TRP A 181 6.34 17.66 -18.44
CA TRP A 181 5.25 16.68 -18.38
C TRP A 181 4.94 16.14 -16.99
N GLY A 182 5.78 16.45 -15.99
CA GLY A 182 5.58 16.04 -14.61
C GLY A 182 4.27 16.57 -14.04
N ALA A 183 3.56 15.71 -13.32
CA ALA A 183 2.19 15.94 -12.87
C ALA A 183 1.97 15.38 -11.46
N ASP A 184 1.00 15.97 -10.75
CA ASP A 184 0.62 15.57 -9.39
C ASP A 184 -0.43 14.46 -9.47
N GLY A 185 0.00 13.21 -9.33
CA GLY A 185 -0.82 12.02 -9.51
C GLY A 185 -1.39 11.48 -8.20
N ASN A 186 -0.59 11.53 -7.12
CA ASN A 186 -1.08 11.23 -5.78
C ASN A 186 -1.95 12.38 -5.22
N GLY A 187 -1.74 13.61 -5.70
CA GLY A 187 -2.49 14.81 -5.33
C GLY A 187 -2.07 15.40 -3.98
N ASP A 188 -0.78 15.39 -3.65
CA ASP A 188 -0.19 15.99 -2.45
C ASP A 188 0.40 17.39 -2.70
N SER A 189 0.18 17.95 -3.90
CA SER A 189 0.70 19.23 -4.39
C SER A 189 2.20 19.25 -4.74
N LYS A 190 2.88 18.09 -4.82
CA LYS A 190 4.20 17.95 -5.44
C LYS A 190 4.10 17.42 -6.88
N ARG A 191 5.25 17.24 -7.51
CA ARG A 191 5.44 16.61 -8.83
C ARG A 191 6.77 15.88 -8.79
N ASP A 192 6.78 14.72 -8.17
CA ASP A 192 7.99 13.96 -7.87
C ASP A 192 8.13 12.77 -8.84
N PRO A 193 9.16 12.72 -9.71
CA PRO A 193 9.32 11.62 -10.67
C PRO A 193 9.57 10.28 -9.95
N ASN A 194 9.99 10.30 -8.68
CA ASN A 194 10.22 9.10 -7.87
C ASN A 194 8.91 8.53 -7.28
N ASN A 195 7.80 9.26 -7.35
CA ASN A 195 6.48 8.74 -6.96
C ASN A 195 5.77 8.10 -8.18
N ILE A 196 5.33 6.85 -8.06
CA ILE A 196 4.76 6.11 -9.19
C ILE A 196 3.43 6.68 -9.68
N TYR A 197 2.65 7.35 -8.83
CA TYR A 197 1.38 8.00 -9.23
C TYR A 197 1.65 9.21 -10.14
N ASP A 198 2.57 10.09 -9.70
CA ASP A 198 3.01 11.27 -10.44
C ASP A 198 3.66 10.85 -11.77
N ALA A 199 4.57 9.88 -11.71
CA ALA A 199 5.26 9.35 -12.88
C ALA A 199 4.30 8.70 -13.88
N ALA A 200 3.32 7.91 -13.43
CA ALA A 200 2.32 7.30 -14.30
C ALA A 200 1.41 8.36 -14.96
N LEU A 201 1.00 9.39 -14.22
CA LEU A 201 0.19 10.49 -14.77
C LEU A 201 0.98 11.31 -15.79
N GLY A 202 2.22 11.67 -15.48
CA GLY A 202 3.11 12.38 -16.40
C GLY A 202 3.38 11.58 -17.69
N ALA A 203 3.61 10.27 -17.56
CA ALA A 203 3.80 9.38 -18.70
C ALA A 203 2.54 9.32 -19.59
N GLY A 204 1.35 9.24 -18.99
CA GLY A 204 0.09 9.28 -19.72
C GLY A 204 -0.15 10.59 -20.47
N LEU A 205 0.13 11.73 -19.83
CA LEU A 205 0.04 13.05 -20.49
C LEU A 205 1.05 13.19 -21.63
N TYR A 206 2.29 12.71 -21.44
CA TYR A 206 3.33 12.68 -22.46
C TYR A 206 2.93 11.86 -23.69
N LEU A 207 2.45 10.63 -23.48
CA LEU A 207 2.00 9.76 -24.57
C LEU A 207 0.86 10.40 -25.37
N CYS A 208 -0.03 11.12 -24.68
CA CYS A 208 -1.16 11.86 -25.26
C CYS A 208 -0.83 13.24 -25.85
N ALA A 209 0.45 13.62 -25.96
CA ALA A 209 0.84 14.91 -26.53
C ALA A 209 0.27 15.16 -27.94
N GLY A 210 -0.37 16.32 -28.14
CA GLY A 210 -0.94 16.72 -29.43
C GLY A 210 -2.36 16.21 -29.67
N ASP A 211 -2.66 15.78 -30.90
CA ASP A 211 -3.97 15.24 -31.33
C ASP A 211 -4.00 13.70 -31.33
N ARG A 212 -3.11 13.06 -30.58
CA ARG A 212 -2.97 11.60 -30.56
C ARG A 212 -4.26 10.91 -30.11
N ASP A 213 -4.52 9.76 -30.70
CA ASP A 213 -5.60 8.83 -30.39
C ASP A 213 -4.96 7.44 -30.38
N LEU A 214 -4.74 6.89 -29.18
CA LEU A 214 -3.99 5.66 -28.97
C LEU A 214 -4.81 4.40 -29.29
N SER A 215 -6.09 4.55 -29.66
CA SER A 215 -6.84 3.47 -30.32
C SER A 215 -6.49 3.34 -31.82
N ASN A 216 -5.84 4.35 -32.41
CA ASN A 216 -5.26 4.25 -33.75
C ASN A 216 -3.83 3.70 -33.64
N ALA A 217 -3.59 2.51 -34.21
CA ALA A 217 -2.32 1.81 -34.12
C ALA A 217 -1.11 2.65 -34.56
N ALA A 218 -1.23 3.51 -35.58
CA ALA A 218 -0.11 4.34 -36.05
C ALA A 218 0.18 5.53 -35.11
N LYS A 219 -0.84 6.11 -34.46
CA LYS A 219 -0.66 7.15 -33.44
C LYS A 219 -0.16 6.57 -32.12
N LEU A 220 -0.56 5.34 -31.77
CA LEU A 220 0.01 4.56 -30.67
C LEU A 220 1.50 4.26 -30.89
N ASP A 221 1.85 3.76 -32.08
CA ASP A 221 3.24 3.49 -32.49
C ASP A 221 4.13 4.73 -32.35
N GLN A 222 3.66 5.88 -32.87
CA GLN A 222 4.33 7.18 -32.75
C GLN A 222 4.42 7.71 -31.32
N ALA A 223 3.48 7.38 -30.44
CA ALA A 223 3.53 7.76 -29.03
C ALA A 223 4.64 7.00 -28.30
N ILE A 224 4.73 5.68 -28.50
CA ILE A 224 5.75 4.84 -27.89
C ILE A 224 7.14 5.17 -28.45
N LEU A 225 7.25 5.40 -29.77
CA LEU A 225 8.51 5.89 -30.39
C LEU A 225 8.98 7.24 -29.86
N SER A 226 8.07 8.13 -29.43
CA SER A 226 8.51 9.37 -28.78
C SER A 226 9.04 9.14 -27.36
N TYR A 227 8.53 8.14 -26.65
CA TYR A 227 9.04 7.75 -25.32
C TYR A 227 10.45 7.17 -25.43
N ASN A 228 10.65 6.24 -26.37
CA ASN A 228 11.97 5.72 -26.75
C ASN A 228 11.95 5.32 -28.23
N ASN A 229 12.86 5.92 -29.01
CA ASN A 229 12.89 5.81 -30.47
C ASN A 229 13.52 4.48 -30.97
N SER A 230 13.06 3.36 -30.42
CA SER A 230 13.47 2.00 -30.79
C SER A 230 12.26 1.17 -31.22
N ARG A 231 12.37 0.53 -32.39
CA ARG A 231 11.35 -0.41 -32.91
C ARG A 231 11.20 -1.64 -32.00
N GLU A 232 12.28 -2.09 -31.39
CA GLU A 232 12.28 -3.20 -30.44
C GLU A 232 11.51 -2.82 -29.17
N TYR A 233 11.79 -1.64 -28.61
CA TYR A 233 11.07 -1.10 -27.45
C TYR A 233 9.55 -1.02 -27.71
N VAL A 234 9.14 -0.50 -28.87
CA VAL A 234 7.72 -0.47 -29.28
C VAL A 234 7.11 -1.87 -29.31
N ASN A 235 7.80 -2.84 -29.91
CA ASN A 235 7.31 -4.21 -30.01
C ASN A 235 7.15 -4.86 -28.62
N THR A 236 8.09 -4.62 -27.70
CA THR A 236 8.10 -5.13 -26.32
C THR A 236 7.01 -4.48 -25.46
N VAL A 237 6.88 -3.16 -25.49
CA VAL A 237 5.80 -2.43 -24.78
C VAL A 237 4.42 -2.87 -25.28
N LEU A 238 4.23 -2.99 -26.60
CA LEU A 238 2.99 -3.52 -27.17
C LEU A 238 2.78 -5.02 -26.85
N GLY A 239 3.85 -5.77 -26.61
CA GLY A 239 3.81 -7.15 -26.13
C GLY A 239 3.20 -7.24 -24.74
N TYR A 240 3.78 -6.53 -23.76
CA TYR A 240 3.27 -6.48 -22.40
C TYR A 240 1.86 -5.88 -22.32
N MET A 241 1.57 -4.82 -23.08
CA MET A 241 0.22 -4.25 -23.19
C MET A 241 -0.81 -5.31 -23.60
N ARG A 242 -0.53 -6.12 -24.63
CA ARG A 242 -1.42 -7.22 -25.05
C ARG A 242 -1.53 -8.33 -23.99
N GLN A 243 -0.44 -8.63 -23.27
CA GLN A 243 -0.45 -9.63 -22.19
C GLN A 243 -1.39 -9.21 -21.05
N TYR A 244 -1.33 -7.95 -20.62
CA TYR A 244 -2.22 -7.42 -19.58
C TYR A 244 -3.68 -7.37 -20.05
N GLN A 245 -3.93 -6.94 -21.30
CA GLN A 245 -5.27 -6.95 -21.92
C GLN A 245 -5.87 -8.36 -22.04
N ALA A 246 -5.05 -9.40 -22.16
CA ALA A 246 -5.49 -10.79 -22.22
C ALA A 246 -5.85 -11.40 -20.85
N GLY A 247 -5.86 -10.60 -19.78
CA GLY A 247 -6.09 -11.09 -18.41
C GLY A 247 -4.82 -11.63 -17.73
N GLY A 248 -3.63 -11.39 -18.31
CA GLY A 248 -2.34 -11.63 -17.66
C GLY A 248 -2.00 -10.56 -16.60
N ALA A 249 -3.02 -10.08 -15.86
CA ALA A 249 -2.92 -9.08 -14.80
C ALA A 249 -3.93 -9.37 -13.66
N GLY A 250 -3.56 -9.47 -12.38
CA GLY A 250 -2.19 -9.73 -11.93
C GLY A 250 -1.69 -9.18 -10.61
N GLU A 251 -2.57 -8.65 -9.76
CA GLU A 251 -2.16 -7.95 -8.54
C GLU A 251 -1.33 -8.85 -7.61
N VAL A 252 -0.08 -8.46 -7.38
CA VAL A 252 0.69 -8.98 -6.24
C VAL A 252 0.69 -7.92 -5.13
N PRO A 253 0.47 -8.31 -3.86
CA PRO A 253 0.61 -7.39 -2.74
C PRO A 253 1.99 -6.74 -2.74
N ASN A 254 2.06 -5.45 -2.40
CA ASN A 254 3.34 -4.76 -2.26
C ASN A 254 4.25 -5.52 -1.28
N PRO A 255 5.54 -5.73 -1.60
CA PRO A 255 6.43 -6.45 -0.71
C PRO A 255 6.63 -5.65 0.59
N PRO A 256 6.79 -6.33 1.75
CA PRO A 256 7.02 -5.64 3.01
C PRO A 256 8.37 -4.91 3.01
N VAL A 257 8.39 -3.74 3.65
CA VAL A 257 9.62 -2.97 3.93
C VAL A 257 10.48 -3.79 4.90
N GLY A 258 11.60 -4.35 4.42
CA GLY A 258 12.48 -5.22 5.22
C GLY A 258 13.63 -5.83 4.42
N ASP A 259 14.69 -6.23 5.12
CA ASP A 259 16.00 -6.56 4.54
C ASP A 259 16.00 -7.81 3.64
N TYR A 260 16.30 -7.61 2.36
CA TYR A 260 16.56 -8.70 1.41
C TYR A 260 17.99 -9.25 1.61
N PRO A 261 18.20 -10.57 1.69
CA PRO A 261 19.52 -11.14 1.86
C PRO A 261 20.38 -10.95 0.60
N THR A 262 21.61 -10.46 0.77
CA THR A 262 22.60 -10.43 -0.31
C THR A 262 23.04 -11.84 -0.68
N GLN A 263 23.02 -12.16 -1.97
CA GLN A 263 23.36 -13.49 -2.47
C GLN A 263 24.90 -13.69 -2.45
N PRO A 264 25.42 -14.82 -1.92
CA PRO A 264 26.86 -15.03 -1.84
C PRO A 264 27.50 -15.33 -3.22
N PRO A 265 28.76 -14.92 -3.45
CA PRO A 265 29.39 -15.00 -4.76
C PRO A 265 29.73 -16.45 -5.18
N GLY A 266 29.18 -16.88 -6.32
CA GLY A 266 29.49 -18.16 -6.96
C GLY A 266 30.74 -18.08 -7.87
N THR A 267 31.58 -19.10 -7.84
CA THR A 267 32.86 -19.12 -8.57
C THR A 267 32.74 -19.53 -10.04
N LEU A 268 33.29 -18.70 -10.95
CA LEU A 268 33.33 -18.96 -12.39
C LEU A 268 34.47 -19.93 -12.78
N PRO A 269 34.22 -20.99 -13.57
CA PRO A 269 35.26 -21.81 -14.19
C PRO A 269 35.79 -21.18 -15.49
N THR A 270 37.09 -21.32 -15.78
CA THR A 270 37.73 -20.77 -17.00
C THR A 270 38.46 -21.82 -17.85
N PRO A 271 38.04 -21.99 -19.12
CA PRO A 271 38.88 -22.53 -20.20
C PRO A 271 38.86 -21.60 -21.45
N ARG A 272 39.96 -20.90 -21.79
CA ARG A 272 41.19 -21.38 -22.47
C ARG A 272 41.05 -21.45 -24.02
N VAL A 273 41.84 -20.60 -24.69
CA VAL A 273 41.93 -20.41 -26.15
C VAL A 273 42.79 -21.49 -26.85
N PRO A 274 42.54 -21.75 -28.14
CA PRO A 274 43.62 -21.99 -29.11
C PRO A 274 43.63 -21.00 -30.30
N VAL A 275 44.82 -20.62 -30.75
CA VAL A 275 45.12 -19.86 -32.00
C VAL A 275 44.97 -20.76 -33.26
N THR A 276 45.02 -20.32 -34.53
CA THR A 276 46.16 -19.73 -35.31
C THR A 276 45.69 -19.28 -36.75
N PRO A 277 46.51 -18.89 -37.77
CA PRO A 277 46.46 -17.49 -38.29
C PRO A 277 46.38 -17.28 -39.84
N SER A 278 46.37 -15.99 -40.27
CA SER A 278 46.96 -15.46 -41.53
C SER A 278 46.27 -15.80 -42.89
N ASN A 279 46.45 -15.07 -44.02
CA ASN A 279 47.33 -13.94 -44.40
C ASN A 279 46.69 -13.03 -45.53
N PRO A 280 47.35 -11.99 -46.12
CA PRO A 280 46.69 -10.77 -46.66
C PRO A 280 46.88 -10.49 -48.18
N VAL A 281 46.52 -9.27 -48.67
CA VAL A 281 47.32 -8.36 -49.57
C VAL A 281 46.47 -7.27 -50.32
N THR A 282 46.68 -5.99 -49.92
CA THR A 282 46.87 -4.67 -50.61
C THR A 282 47.15 -4.66 -52.15
N PRO A 283 47.04 -3.57 -53.00
CA PRO A 283 46.87 -2.10 -52.79
C PRO A 283 45.81 -1.33 -53.63
N THR A 284 45.71 -0.01 -53.38
CA THR A 284 44.97 1.04 -54.13
C THR A 284 45.70 1.59 -55.37
N PRO A 285 44.94 1.94 -56.43
CA PRO A 285 45.11 3.20 -57.22
C PRO A 285 43.75 3.86 -57.57
N THR A 286 43.56 5.07 -58.14
CA THR A 286 44.27 6.37 -58.25
C THR A 286 43.25 7.38 -58.85
N PRO A 287 43.17 8.68 -58.47
CA PRO A 287 42.00 9.54 -58.76
C PRO A 287 41.96 10.21 -60.15
N THR A 288 40.78 10.65 -60.59
CA THR A 288 40.53 11.51 -61.78
C THR A 288 39.15 12.22 -61.65
N PRO A 289 38.78 13.22 -62.49
CA PRO A 289 38.92 14.61 -62.08
C PRO A 289 37.60 15.40 -61.91
N THR A 290 37.69 16.55 -61.23
CA THR A 290 36.58 17.48 -60.95
C THR A 290 36.01 18.15 -62.21
N PRO A 291 34.69 18.12 -62.46
CA PRO A 291 34.05 18.95 -63.48
C PRO A 291 33.84 20.41 -63.00
N THR A 292 34.06 21.36 -63.91
CA THR A 292 33.98 22.82 -63.67
C THR A 292 32.55 23.29 -63.37
N PRO A 293 32.34 24.26 -62.45
CA PRO A 293 31.00 24.83 -62.21
C PRO A 293 30.44 25.55 -63.45
N LYS A 294 29.18 25.26 -63.77
CA LYS A 294 28.39 25.92 -64.82
C LYS A 294 27.80 27.24 -64.26
N PRO A 295 27.76 28.34 -65.03
CA PRO A 295 27.34 29.65 -64.51
C PRO A 295 25.89 29.69 -63.99
N THR A 296 25.72 30.39 -62.86
CA THR A 296 24.44 30.66 -62.20
C THR A 296 23.52 31.53 -63.09
N PRO A 297 22.26 31.13 -63.35
CA PRO A 297 21.30 32.00 -63.99
C PRO A 297 20.85 33.13 -63.05
N THR A 298 20.65 34.33 -63.61
CA THR A 298 20.21 35.53 -62.88
C THR A 298 18.84 35.31 -62.21
N PRO A 299 18.62 35.75 -60.96
CA PRO A 299 17.31 35.66 -60.32
C PRO A 299 16.25 36.45 -61.10
N THR A 300 15.15 35.79 -61.45
CA THR A 300 13.95 36.44 -61.99
C THR A 300 13.25 37.19 -60.85
N PRO A 301 12.72 38.41 -61.05
CA PRO A 301 12.03 39.14 -59.99
C PRO A 301 10.78 38.40 -59.52
N THR A 302 10.75 38.04 -58.24
CA THR A 302 9.59 37.43 -57.58
C THR A 302 8.38 38.38 -57.65
N PRO A 303 7.19 37.92 -58.08
CA PRO A 303 5.99 38.75 -58.04
C PRO A 303 5.65 39.13 -56.60
N THR A 304 5.30 40.40 -56.38
CA THR A 304 4.90 40.89 -55.05
C THR A 304 3.70 40.11 -54.53
N PRO A 305 3.75 39.55 -53.29
CA PRO A 305 2.61 38.84 -52.73
C PRO A 305 1.42 39.79 -52.58
N THR A 306 0.28 39.39 -53.13
CA THR A 306 -1.00 40.07 -52.86
C THR A 306 -1.29 39.97 -51.35
N PRO A 307 -1.73 41.04 -50.68
CA PRO A 307 -1.99 40.99 -49.25
C PRO A 307 -3.08 39.96 -48.94
N THR A 308 -2.69 38.89 -48.23
CA THR A 308 -3.63 37.92 -47.64
C THR A 308 -4.65 38.68 -46.78
N PRO A 309 -5.96 38.40 -46.91
CA PRO A 309 -6.96 39.06 -46.07
C PRO A 309 -6.63 38.80 -44.60
N THR A 310 -6.58 39.88 -43.80
CA THR A 310 -6.34 39.79 -42.37
C THR A 310 -7.37 38.85 -41.74
N PRO A 311 -6.96 37.83 -40.97
CA PRO A 311 -7.91 36.95 -40.31
C PRO A 311 -8.81 37.80 -39.41
N THR A 312 -10.13 37.66 -39.60
CA THR A 312 -11.11 38.26 -38.68
C THR A 312 -10.85 37.66 -37.29
N PRO A 313 -10.79 38.46 -36.21
CA PRO A 313 -10.54 37.94 -34.87
C PRO A 313 -11.54 36.83 -34.54
N GLU A 314 -11.03 35.61 -34.36
CA GLU A 314 -11.87 34.45 -34.06
C GLU A 314 -12.52 34.68 -32.70
N GLN A 315 -13.86 34.77 -32.68
CA GLN A 315 -14.61 34.99 -31.46
C GLN A 315 -14.27 33.88 -30.47
N PRO A 316 -13.84 34.19 -29.23
CA PRO A 316 -13.29 33.20 -28.32
C PRO A 316 -14.28 32.06 -28.11
N LYS A 317 -13.87 30.87 -28.57
CA LYS A 317 -14.65 29.62 -28.50
C LYS A 317 -15.17 29.44 -27.07
N PRO A 318 -16.47 29.17 -26.87
CA PRO A 318 -17.03 28.95 -25.54
C PRO A 318 -16.18 27.93 -24.77
N ALA A 319 -15.70 28.32 -23.59
CA ALA A 319 -14.85 27.47 -22.77
C ALA A 319 -15.61 26.17 -22.44
N THR A 320 -14.99 25.02 -22.73
CA THR A 320 -15.53 23.70 -22.39
C THR A 320 -15.84 23.68 -20.89
N PRO A 321 -17.05 23.26 -20.46
CA PRO A 321 -17.36 23.11 -19.04
C PRO A 321 -16.36 22.16 -18.37
N ARG A 322 -15.72 22.64 -17.31
CA ARG A 322 -14.77 21.87 -16.48
C ARG A 322 -15.50 21.25 -15.29
N LEU A 323 -14.84 20.38 -14.53
CA LEU A 323 -15.34 19.98 -13.22
C LEU A 323 -15.35 21.17 -12.25
N ALA A 324 -16.38 21.25 -11.40
CA ALA A 324 -16.58 22.36 -10.48
C ALA A 324 -17.02 21.94 -9.08
N GLU A 325 -17.78 20.85 -8.93
CA GLU A 325 -18.25 20.37 -7.63
C GLU A 325 -18.21 18.83 -7.56
N LEU A 326 -17.81 18.29 -6.41
CA LEU A 326 -17.88 16.88 -6.06
C LEU A 326 -18.51 16.75 -4.67
N THR A 327 -19.81 16.49 -4.62
CA THR A 327 -20.64 16.57 -3.41
C THR A 327 -20.99 15.18 -2.89
N LEU A 328 -20.79 14.90 -1.60
CA LEU A 328 -21.24 13.65 -0.98
C LEU A 328 -22.78 13.54 -0.99
N LEU A 329 -23.31 12.35 -1.27
CA LEU A 329 -24.74 12.03 -1.23
C LEU A 329 -25.02 10.87 -0.27
N GLY A 330 -25.07 11.15 1.03
CA GLY A 330 -25.35 10.15 2.07
C GLY A 330 -25.48 10.78 3.46
N GLY A 331 -25.52 9.93 4.50
CA GLY A 331 -25.46 10.35 5.89
C GLY A 331 -24.09 10.90 6.32
N PRO A 332 -23.90 11.23 7.61
CA PRO A 332 -22.67 11.84 8.13
C PRO A 332 -21.45 10.90 8.19
N GLY A 333 -21.55 9.67 7.70
CA GLY A 333 -20.46 8.69 7.64
C GLY A 333 -20.98 7.27 7.42
N LEU A 334 -20.12 6.38 6.90
CA LEU A 334 -20.49 4.97 6.71
C LEU A 334 -20.41 4.21 8.04
N THR A 335 -21.30 3.25 8.29
CA THR A 335 -21.18 2.33 9.44
C THR A 335 -21.61 0.92 9.09
N ALA A 336 -20.84 -0.07 9.55
CA ALA A 336 -21.15 -1.50 9.46
C ALA A 336 -20.55 -2.29 10.64
N GLU A 337 -21.01 -3.53 10.83
CA GLU A 337 -20.33 -4.50 11.69
C GLU A 337 -19.11 -5.11 10.99
N ALA A 338 -18.12 -5.55 11.76
CA ALA A 338 -16.88 -6.12 11.23
C ALA A 338 -17.13 -7.31 10.28
N GLY A 339 -16.53 -7.26 9.08
CA GLY A 339 -16.71 -8.26 8.04
C GLY A 339 -18.04 -8.18 7.25
N ALA A 340 -18.99 -7.31 7.62
CA ALA A 340 -20.25 -7.12 6.89
C ALA A 340 -20.09 -6.23 5.65
N ALA A 341 -21.08 -6.24 4.75
CA ALA A 341 -21.20 -5.21 3.71
C ALA A 341 -21.81 -3.93 4.30
N PHE A 342 -21.46 -2.77 3.77
CA PHE A 342 -22.11 -1.51 4.16
C PHE A 342 -23.53 -1.44 3.59
N ALA A 343 -24.51 -1.06 4.43
CA ALA A 343 -25.91 -0.98 4.04
C ALA A 343 -26.21 0.26 3.15
N GLU A 344 -25.48 1.35 3.36
CA GLU A 344 -25.47 2.50 2.44
C GLU A 344 -24.38 2.29 1.37
N VAL A 345 -24.77 2.37 0.10
CA VAL A 345 -23.81 2.45 -1.01
C VAL A 345 -23.24 3.88 -1.05
N PRO A 346 -21.91 4.08 -0.94
CA PRO A 346 -21.30 5.39 -1.05
C PRO A 346 -21.60 6.05 -2.40
N ARG A 347 -22.02 7.32 -2.40
CA ARG A 347 -22.42 8.06 -3.59
C ARG A 347 -21.91 9.48 -3.56
N VAL A 348 -21.50 10.00 -4.72
CA VAL A 348 -21.15 11.41 -4.90
C VAL A 348 -21.82 11.96 -6.15
N LYS A 349 -22.15 13.26 -6.13
CA LYS A 349 -22.59 14.01 -7.29
C LYS A 349 -21.42 14.78 -7.88
N VAL A 350 -21.29 14.73 -9.20
CA VAL A 350 -20.28 15.49 -9.94
C VAL A 350 -20.98 16.54 -10.81
N LEU A 351 -20.58 17.80 -10.66
CA LEU A 351 -21.12 18.92 -11.45
C LEU A 351 -20.02 19.64 -12.25
N LEU A 352 -20.41 20.08 -13.44
CA LEU A 352 -19.64 20.92 -14.33
C LEU A 352 -19.80 22.40 -13.97
N SER A 353 -18.89 23.23 -14.47
CA SER A 353 -18.86 24.68 -14.22
C SER A 353 -20.05 25.48 -14.79
N ASP A 354 -20.94 24.84 -15.54
CA ASP A 354 -22.23 25.40 -15.98
C ASP A 354 -23.43 24.89 -15.15
N GLY A 355 -23.16 24.19 -14.03
CA GLY A 355 -24.15 23.64 -13.11
C GLY A 355 -24.78 22.31 -13.56
N LYS A 356 -24.36 21.75 -14.71
CA LYS A 356 -24.92 20.47 -15.21
C LYS A 356 -24.21 19.24 -14.61
N PRO A 357 -24.89 18.09 -14.53
CA PRO A 357 -24.27 16.78 -14.36
C PRO A 357 -23.04 16.54 -15.23
N ALA A 358 -21.93 16.09 -14.64
CA ALA A 358 -20.78 15.57 -15.38
C ALA A 358 -21.04 14.12 -15.81
N VAL A 359 -21.94 13.92 -16.79
CA VAL A 359 -22.39 12.60 -17.24
C VAL A 359 -21.23 11.78 -17.83
N ASN A 360 -21.16 10.50 -17.46
CA ASN A 360 -20.07 9.56 -17.77
C ASN A 360 -18.69 9.91 -17.18
N GLN A 361 -18.56 10.95 -16.35
CA GLN A 361 -17.31 11.25 -15.65
C GLN A 361 -16.88 10.04 -14.82
N GLU A 362 -15.63 9.62 -14.98
CA GLU A 362 -15.01 8.60 -14.14
C GLU A 362 -14.63 9.20 -12.78
N VAL A 363 -15.02 8.51 -11.72
CA VAL A 363 -14.76 8.85 -10.32
C VAL A 363 -14.06 7.67 -9.66
N VAL A 364 -12.91 7.92 -9.05
CA VAL A 364 -12.15 6.94 -8.28
C VAL A 364 -12.55 7.06 -6.82
N PHE A 365 -13.10 5.99 -6.25
CA PHE A 365 -13.28 5.83 -4.80
C PHE A 365 -12.09 5.02 -4.28
N ALA A 366 -11.45 5.46 -3.20
CA ALA A 366 -10.30 4.78 -2.60
C ALA A 366 -10.38 4.79 -1.06
N VAL A 367 -10.15 3.64 -0.43
CA VAL A 367 -10.07 3.49 1.01
C VAL A 367 -8.68 3.94 1.49
N GLU A 368 -8.65 4.84 2.47
CA GLU A 368 -7.43 5.46 2.99
C GLU A 368 -7.42 5.41 4.53
N GLY A 369 -6.24 5.31 5.15
CA GLY A 369 -6.11 5.37 6.61
C GLY A 369 -6.85 4.25 7.37
N ASP A 370 -7.03 3.08 6.76
CA ASP A 370 -7.85 1.99 7.33
C ASP A 370 -7.22 1.37 8.59
N THR A 371 -7.81 1.69 9.76
CA THR A 371 -7.46 1.06 11.05
C THR A 371 -8.20 -0.25 11.31
N THR A 372 -9.18 -0.60 10.48
CA THR A 372 -9.97 -1.85 10.59
C THR A 372 -9.21 -3.05 10.04
N GLY A 373 -8.26 -2.81 9.12
CA GLY A 373 -7.31 -3.78 8.60
C GLY A 373 -7.91 -4.73 7.57
N GLY A 374 -8.67 -4.18 6.61
CA GLY A 374 -9.26 -4.94 5.51
C GLY A 374 -10.59 -4.40 4.99
N THR A 375 -10.86 -3.10 5.10
CA THR A 375 -12.02 -2.50 4.42
C THR A 375 -11.72 -2.31 2.94
N LEU A 376 -12.45 -2.99 2.04
CA LEU A 376 -12.10 -3.14 0.61
C LEU A 376 -13.33 -3.15 -0.30
N PHE A 377 -13.14 -2.75 -1.56
CA PHE A 377 -14.07 -2.95 -2.68
C PHE A 377 -13.84 -4.33 -3.31
N GLY A 378 -14.52 -5.35 -2.79
CA GLY A 378 -14.27 -6.75 -3.19
C GLY A 378 -12.91 -7.24 -2.71
N THR A 379 -11.87 -7.06 -3.53
CA THR A 379 -10.46 -7.37 -3.21
C THR A 379 -9.53 -6.16 -3.26
N ALA A 380 -9.91 -5.07 -3.94
CA ALA A 380 -9.07 -3.88 -4.10
C ALA A 380 -9.42 -2.80 -3.05
N ASP A 381 -8.49 -1.90 -2.77
CA ASP A 381 -8.73 -0.71 -1.94
C ASP A 381 -9.40 0.44 -2.71
N SER A 382 -9.34 0.41 -4.06
CA SER A 382 -9.95 1.38 -4.95
C SER A 382 -10.98 0.79 -5.92
N LEU A 383 -11.89 1.64 -6.40
CA LEU A 383 -12.94 1.32 -7.37
C LEU A 383 -13.21 2.53 -8.28
N VAL A 384 -13.18 2.31 -9.59
CA VAL A 384 -13.53 3.32 -10.61
C VAL A 384 -14.98 3.12 -11.05
N VAL A 385 -15.79 4.18 -11.01
CA VAL A 385 -17.20 4.16 -11.43
C VAL A 385 -17.57 5.40 -12.25
N LYS A 386 -18.55 5.27 -13.14
CA LYS A 386 -19.02 6.36 -14.01
C LYS A 386 -20.25 7.05 -13.42
N ALA A 387 -20.23 8.38 -13.45
CA ALA A 387 -21.37 9.20 -13.07
C ALA A 387 -22.54 9.04 -14.07
N GLY A 388 -23.75 8.85 -13.53
CA GLY A 388 -24.98 8.69 -14.33
C GLY A 388 -25.43 9.96 -15.05
N ALA A 389 -26.58 9.89 -15.72
CA ALA A 389 -27.21 11.04 -16.39
C ALA A 389 -27.63 12.17 -15.43
N ASP A 390 -27.76 11.86 -14.14
CA ASP A 390 -27.98 12.77 -13.02
C ASP A 390 -26.67 13.32 -12.41
N GLY A 391 -25.53 12.84 -12.88
CA GLY A 391 -24.19 13.19 -12.40
C GLY A 391 -23.78 12.40 -11.17
N ILE A 392 -24.51 11.35 -10.78
CA ILE A 392 -24.23 10.59 -9.56
C ILE A 392 -23.36 9.38 -9.89
N ALA A 393 -22.19 9.29 -9.25
CA ALA A 393 -21.37 8.09 -9.19
C ALA A 393 -21.67 7.34 -7.88
N ALA A 394 -21.77 6.01 -7.96
CA ALA A 394 -22.09 5.14 -6.82
C ALA A 394 -21.07 3.99 -6.76
N ALA A 395 -20.55 3.69 -5.56
CA ALA A 395 -19.45 2.74 -5.36
C ALA A 395 -19.92 1.45 -4.63
N PRO A 396 -20.52 0.48 -5.34
CA PRO A 396 -21.00 -0.76 -4.73
C PRO A 396 -19.84 -1.67 -4.28
N GLY A 397 -20.14 -2.66 -3.45
CA GLY A 397 -19.19 -3.75 -3.12
C GLY A 397 -18.20 -3.45 -2.00
N LEU A 398 -18.29 -2.29 -1.34
CA LEU A 398 -17.51 -2.00 -0.13
C LEU A 398 -17.89 -2.94 1.02
N LYS A 399 -16.89 -3.58 1.60
CA LYS A 399 -17.00 -4.50 2.73
C LYS A 399 -16.15 -4.02 3.90
N ALA A 400 -16.69 -4.12 5.12
CA ALA A 400 -16.00 -3.74 6.35
C ALA A 400 -14.87 -4.71 6.70
N GLY A 401 -13.77 -4.15 7.21
CA GLY A 401 -12.64 -4.91 7.73
C GLY A 401 -12.98 -5.76 8.97
N PRO A 402 -12.05 -6.65 9.38
CA PRO A 402 -12.30 -7.66 10.41
C PRO A 402 -12.25 -7.15 11.86
N LYS A 403 -12.01 -5.86 12.09
CA LYS A 403 -11.87 -5.24 13.42
C LYS A 403 -12.67 -3.94 13.50
N ALA A 404 -13.11 -3.57 14.70
CA ALA A 404 -13.63 -2.23 14.95
C ALA A 404 -12.54 -1.17 14.78
N GLY A 405 -12.92 -0.02 14.23
CA GLY A 405 -12.01 1.07 13.88
C GLY A 405 -12.66 2.06 12.92
N THR A 406 -11.85 2.90 12.30
CA THR A 406 -12.25 3.87 11.27
C THR A 406 -11.36 3.78 10.03
N PHE A 407 -11.91 4.25 8.91
CA PHE A 407 -11.22 4.47 7.64
C PHE A 407 -11.75 5.76 7.00
N THR A 408 -11.00 6.33 6.08
CA THR A 408 -11.45 7.42 5.22
C THR A 408 -11.80 6.84 3.85
N LEU A 409 -12.94 7.22 3.28
CA LEU A 409 -13.24 6.97 1.88
C LEU A 409 -13.06 8.27 1.09
N ARG A 410 -12.06 8.31 0.22
CA ARG A 410 -11.83 9.42 -0.71
C ARG A 410 -12.51 9.11 -2.05
N ALA A 411 -13.44 9.95 -2.46
CA ALA A 411 -13.89 10.03 -3.84
C ALA A 411 -13.11 11.14 -4.57
N SER A 412 -12.67 10.86 -5.80
CA SER A 412 -11.87 11.77 -6.63
C SER A 412 -12.38 11.79 -8.05
N ALA A 413 -12.62 12.99 -8.60
CA ALA A 413 -12.87 13.21 -10.02
C ALA A 413 -11.75 14.08 -10.60
N TYR A 414 -11.39 13.82 -11.85
CA TYR A 414 -10.22 14.40 -12.51
C TYR A 414 -10.63 15.05 -13.84
N ASP A 415 -9.92 16.09 -14.26
CA ASP A 415 -10.05 16.78 -15.56
C ASP A 415 -8.70 17.42 -15.98
N PRO A 416 -8.58 18.14 -17.12
CA PRO A 416 -7.29 18.68 -17.58
C PRO A 416 -6.75 19.85 -16.74
N GLN A 417 -7.50 20.31 -15.74
CA GLN A 417 -7.14 21.43 -14.87
C GLN A 417 -6.85 20.97 -13.44
N GLY A 418 -7.20 19.72 -13.08
CA GLY A 418 -6.70 19.05 -11.89
C GLY A 418 -7.63 17.95 -11.37
N ARG A 419 -7.64 17.81 -10.04
CA ARG A 419 -8.45 16.83 -9.30
C ARG A 419 -9.33 17.56 -8.29
N ILE A 420 -10.62 17.22 -8.26
CA ILE A 420 -11.50 17.57 -7.15
C ILE A 420 -11.79 16.33 -6.30
N THR A 421 -11.79 16.49 -4.99
CA THR A 421 -11.92 15.38 -4.02
C THR A 421 -12.97 15.69 -2.97
N VAL A 422 -13.59 14.62 -2.45
CA VAL A 422 -14.33 14.65 -1.20
C VAL A 422 -13.95 13.43 -0.38
N GLN A 423 -13.71 13.63 0.92
CA GLN A 423 -13.41 12.58 1.87
C GLN A 423 -14.53 12.50 2.91
N PHE A 424 -14.81 11.29 3.39
CA PHE A 424 -15.79 11.06 4.44
C PHE A 424 -15.38 9.85 5.28
N GLU A 425 -15.67 9.93 6.58
CA GLU A 425 -15.28 8.88 7.53
C GLU A 425 -16.23 7.68 7.43
N GLY A 426 -15.64 6.50 7.49
CA GLY A 426 -16.34 5.24 7.69
C GLY A 426 -15.90 4.59 8.99
N LYS A 427 -16.84 3.93 9.66
CA LYS A 427 -16.65 3.29 10.95
C LYS A 427 -17.05 1.82 10.90
N VAL A 428 -16.17 0.96 11.40
CA VAL A 428 -16.49 -0.44 11.62
C VAL A 428 -16.68 -0.67 13.11
N THR A 429 -17.75 -1.40 13.45
CA THR A 429 -18.14 -1.70 14.82
C THR A 429 -18.06 -3.21 15.08
N VAL A 430 -17.88 -3.58 16.35
CA VAL A 430 -18.11 -4.96 16.81
C VAL A 430 -19.15 -4.91 17.91
N THR A 431 -20.07 -5.87 17.89
CA THR A 431 -20.98 -6.08 19.01
C THR A 431 -20.17 -6.61 20.19
N VAL A 432 -20.14 -5.87 21.30
CA VAL A 432 -19.49 -6.28 22.56
C VAL A 432 -20.52 -6.74 23.56
N ALA A 433 -20.20 -7.75 24.37
CA ALA A 433 -21.09 -8.21 25.43
C ALA A 433 -21.30 -7.11 26.48
N ASP A 434 -22.55 -6.90 26.91
CA ASP A 434 -22.92 -6.06 28.06
C ASP A 434 -23.07 -6.89 29.35
N LYS A 435 -23.25 -8.21 29.22
CA LYS A 435 -23.55 -9.11 30.33
C LYS A 435 -22.91 -10.49 30.14
N LEU A 436 -22.28 -10.97 31.21
CA LEU A 436 -21.94 -12.37 31.42
C LEU A 436 -22.96 -13.01 32.37
N ALA A 437 -23.40 -14.25 32.10
CA ALA A 437 -24.33 -14.99 32.98
C ALA A 437 -24.04 -16.50 33.00
N LEU A 438 -24.19 -17.14 34.16
CA LEU A 438 -24.09 -18.59 34.30
C LEU A 438 -25.27 -19.29 33.57
N ALA A 439 -25.04 -20.49 33.04
CA ALA A 439 -26.10 -21.35 32.51
C ALA A 439 -27.00 -21.91 33.63
N GLY A 440 -28.31 -21.63 33.55
CA GLY A 440 -29.33 -22.15 34.48
C GLY A 440 -29.58 -21.27 35.71
N ASP A 441 -30.24 -21.83 36.72
CA ASP A 441 -30.54 -21.14 37.97
C ASP A 441 -29.27 -20.79 38.75
N ALA A 442 -29.21 -19.59 39.32
CA ALA A 442 -28.07 -19.06 40.07
C ALA A 442 -27.89 -19.69 41.47
N LYS A 443 -27.70 -21.00 41.53
CA LYS A 443 -27.25 -21.73 42.73
C LYS A 443 -25.72 -21.61 42.84
N PRO A 444 -25.14 -21.65 44.07
CA PRO A 444 -23.70 -21.81 44.23
C PRO A 444 -23.21 -23.06 43.50
N LEU A 445 -22.04 -22.96 42.88
CA LEU A 445 -21.36 -24.11 42.30
C LEU A 445 -20.88 -25.00 43.45
N GLU A 446 -21.24 -26.29 43.47
CA GLU A 446 -20.83 -27.20 44.55
C GLU A 446 -19.78 -28.21 44.07
N ALA A 447 -18.69 -28.32 44.82
CA ALA A 447 -17.59 -29.25 44.59
C ALA A 447 -17.18 -29.96 45.88
N VAL A 448 -16.48 -31.10 45.76
CA VAL A 448 -15.96 -31.86 46.91
C VAL A 448 -14.43 -31.74 46.90
N ALA A 449 -13.84 -31.36 48.04
CA ALA A 449 -12.39 -31.23 48.20
C ALA A 449 -11.65 -32.50 47.76
N GLY A 450 -10.50 -32.34 47.10
CA GLY A 450 -9.75 -33.45 46.51
C GLY A 450 -10.28 -33.98 45.17
N LYS A 451 -11.38 -33.42 44.62
CA LYS A 451 -11.85 -33.72 43.26
C LYS A 451 -11.61 -32.54 42.30
N SER A 452 -11.82 -32.76 41.02
CA SER A 452 -11.95 -31.70 40.03
C SER A 452 -13.42 -31.37 39.73
N PHE A 453 -13.64 -30.22 39.11
CA PHE A 453 -14.94 -29.66 38.78
C PHE A 453 -14.92 -29.13 37.34
N THR A 454 -15.96 -29.46 36.56
CA THR A 454 -16.04 -29.23 35.09
C THR A 454 -17.47 -28.88 34.69
N GLY A 455 -17.69 -28.46 33.44
CA GLY A 455 -19.03 -28.20 32.91
C GLY A 455 -19.65 -26.87 33.37
N VAL A 456 -18.84 -25.92 33.84
CA VAL A 456 -19.32 -24.56 34.13
C VAL A 456 -19.36 -23.76 32.82
N GLU A 457 -20.54 -23.31 32.45
CA GLU A 457 -20.80 -22.62 31.19
C GLU A 457 -21.34 -21.21 31.48
N VAL A 458 -20.71 -20.20 30.86
CA VAL A 458 -21.09 -18.78 31.00
C VAL A 458 -21.42 -18.23 29.61
N PHE A 459 -22.57 -17.59 29.47
CA PHE A 459 -22.98 -16.93 28.23
C PHE A 459 -22.60 -15.45 28.26
N ALA A 460 -21.92 -15.01 27.21
CA ALA A 460 -21.67 -13.62 26.87
C ALA A 460 -22.79 -13.10 25.98
N THR A 461 -23.45 -12.03 26.41
CA THR A 461 -24.63 -11.47 25.73
C THR A 461 -24.58 -9.94 25.62
N ALA A 462 -25.25 -9.39 24.61
CA ALA A 462 -25.53 -7.97 24.43
C ALA A 462 -27.03 -7.80 24.11
N GLY A 463 -27.74 -7.01 24.90
CA GLY A 463 -29.20 -6.87 24.79
C GLY A 463 -29.96 -8.20 24.87
N GLY A 464 -29.37 -9.21 25.53
CA GLY A 464 -29.89 -10.58 25.60
C GLY A 464 -29.60 -11.48 24.39
N LYS A 465 -28.92 -11.00 23.34
CA LYS A 465 -28.42 -11.83 22.24
C LYS A 465 -27.01 -12.34 22.52
N ALA A 466 -26.67 -13.54 22.05
CA ALA A 466 -25.33 -14.11 22.11
C ALA A 466 -24.27 -13.22 21.42
N VAL A 467 -23.06 -13.13 22.01
CA VAL A 467 -21.92 -12.39 21.43
C VAL A 467 -20.71 -13.30 21.24
N ALA A 468 -20.56 -13.79 20.01
CA ALA A 468 -19.43 -14.60 19.58
C ALA A 468 -18.09 -13.87 19.68
N GLY A 469 -17.01 -14.62 19.86
CA GLY A 469 -15.64 -14.08 19.90
C GLY A 469 -15.28 -13.29 21.16
N THR A 470 -16.21 -13.10 22.11
CA THR A 470 -15.97 -12.42 23.39
C THR A 470 -14.80 -13.08 24.14
N GLU A 471 -13.79 -12.28 24.51
CA GLU A 471 -12.64 -12.71 25.30
C GLU A 471 -12.85 -12.38 26.77
N ALA A 472 -12.54 -13.34 27.65
CA ALA A 472 -12.59 -13.14 29.10
C ALA A 472 -11.39 -13.81 29.80
N VAL A 473 -10.93 -13.18 30.88
CA VAL A 473 -9.99 -13.78 31.84
C VAL A 473 -10.80 -14.31 33.02
N VAL A 474 -10.44 -15.50 33.51
CA VAL A 474 -10.94 -16.05 34.77
C VAL A 474 -9.89 -15.87 35.86
N ASP A 475 -10.30 -15.46 37.06
CA ASP A 475 -9.41 -15.31 38.22
C ASP A 475 -10.10 -15.61 39.56
N LEU A 476 -9.38 -16.27 40.47
CA LEU A 476 -9.81 -16.51 41.85
C LEU A 476 -9.69 -15.20 42.64
N VAL A 477 -10.78 -14.77 43.28
CA VAL A 477 -10.88 -13.47 43.95
C VAL A 477 -11.28 -13.58 45.41
N VAL A 478 -10.91 -12.57 46.19
CA VAL A 478 -11.43 -12.32 47.54
C VAL A 478 -11.99 -10.91 47.62
N LYS A 479 -12.85 -10.68 48.61
CA LYS A 479 -13.42 -9.36 48.89
C LYS A 479 -12.47 -8.58 49.80
N GLY A 480 -11.90 -7.49 49.27
CA GLY A 480 -11.01 -6.60 50.01
C GLY A 480 -11.74 -5.83 51.12
N ALA A 481 -10.96 -5.15 51.98
CA ALA A 481 -11.49 -4.35 53.09
C ALA A 481 -12.35 -3.16 52.63
N ASP A 482 -12.21 -2.72 51.38
CA ASP A 482 -13.05 -1.70 50.73
C ASP A 482 -14.32 -2.28 50.06
N GLY A 483 -14.55 -3.59 50.20
CA GLY A 483 -15.67 -4.32 49.61
C GLY A 483 -15.50 -4.72 48.15
N LYS A 484 -14.39 -4.41 47.48
CA LYS A 484 -14.17 -4.75 46.07
C LYS A 484 -13.59 -6.17 45.91
N TRP A 485 -13.84 -6.78 44.75
CA TRP A 485 -13.22 -8.06 44.36
C TRP A 485 -11.81 -7.84 43.83
N VAL A 486 -10.81 -8.35 44.54
CA VAL A 486 -9.39 -8.33 44.17
C VAL A 486 -8.91 -9.74 43.85
N PRO A 487 -7.98 -9.93 42.89
CA PRO A 487 -7.34 -11.23 42.69
C PRO A 487 -6.63 -11.67 43.97
N VAL A 488 -6.61 -12.97 44.24
CA VAL A 488 -5.77 -13.51 45.32
C VAL A 488 -4.30 -13.53 44.90
N ASP A 489 -3.39 -13.39 45.87
CA ASP A 489 -1.96 -13.55 45.63
C ASP A 489 -1.59 -15.04 45.42
N PRO A 490 -1.06 -15.43 44.24
CA PRO A 490 -0.71 -16.82 43.95
C PRO A 490 0.51 -17.35 44.73
N GLN A 491 1.26 -16.51 45.47
CA GLN A 491 2.34 -16.96 46.35
C GLN A 491 1.85 -17.38 47.74
N THR A 492 0.73 -16.83 48.22
CA THR A 492 0.25 -17.03 49.61
C THR A 492 -1.14 -17.66 49.70
N ALA A 493 -2.00 -17.52 48.70
CA ALA A 493 -3.36 -18.05 48.74
C ALA A 493 -3.42 -19.56 48.43
N LYS A 494 -4.08 -20.31 49.31
CA LYS A 494 -4.52 -21.69 49.04
C LYS A 494 -5.99 -21.69 48.65
N GLY A 495 -6.28 -22.20 47.46
CA GLY A 495 -7.62 -22.21 46.89
C GLY A 495 -7.70 -23.07 45.62
N PRO A 496 -8.90 -23.22 45.05
CA PRO A 496 -9.10 -24.01 43.83
C PRO A 496 -8.38 -23.38 42.65
N PHE A 497 -7.74 -24.22 41.82
CA PHE A 497 -6.80 -23.77 40.80
C PHE A 497 -7.10 -24.37 39.42
N PHE A 498 -6.80 -23.61 38.37
CA PHE A 498 -6.74 -24.12 37.00
C PHE A 498 -5.33 -24.65 36.73
N LYS A 499 -5.14 -25.37 35.62
CA LYS A 499 -3.81 -25.66 35.08
C LYS A 499 -3.47 -24.72 33.93
N ASP A 500 -2.20 -24.35 33.81
CA ASP A 500 -1.64 -23.74 32.60
C ASP A 500 -1.37 -24.81 31.50
N GLU A 501 -0.81 -24.39 30.38
CA GLU A 501 -0.48 -25.29 29.25
C GLU A 501 0.69 -26.25 29.56
N ALA A 502 1.49 -25.96 30.59
CA ALA A 502 2.53 -26.84 31.13
C ALA A 502 2.02 -27.73 32.29
N GLY A 503 0.71 -27.70 32.58
CA GLY A 503 0.07 -28.47 33.65
C GLY A 503 0.27 -27.92 35.07
N LYS A 504 0.89 -26.76 35.24
CA LYS A 504 1.17 -26.14 36.55
C LYS A 504 -0.07 -25.45 37.12
N PRO A 505 -0.24 -25.41 38.46
CA PRO A 505 -1.36 -24.72 39.10
C PRO A 505 -1.28 -23.20 38.89
N VAL A 506 -2.38 -22.60 38.43
CA VAL A 506 -2.57 -21.16 38.29
C VAL A 506 -3.94 -20.74 38.82
N LEU A 507 -3.99 -19.59 39.51
CA LEU A 507 -5.23 -19.08 40.12
C LEU A 507 -6.05 -18.18 39.17
N GLY A 508 -5.58 -17.98 37.94
CA GLY A 508 -6.31 -17.33 36.86
C GLY A 508 -5.65 -17.54 35.51
N ARG A 509 -6.42 -17.45 34.42
CA ARG A 509 -5.94 -17.58 33.04
C ARG A 509 -6.90 -16.95 32.02
N LEU A 510 -6.42 -16.73 30.80
CA LEU A 510 -7.28 -16.43 29.65
C LEU A 510 -8.16 -17.65 29.33
N LEU A 511 -9.45 -17.41 29.05
CA LEU A 511 -10.42 -18.41 28.61
C LEU A 511 -10.43 -18.54 27.08
N PRO A 512 -10.91 -19.66 26.52
CA PRO A 512 -11.33 -19.72 25.12
C PRO A 512 -12.35 -18.63 24.80
N LYS A 513 -12.32 -18.10 23.57
CA LYS A 513 -13.30 -17.10 23.12
C LYS A 513 -14.71 -17.69 23.07
N ALA A 514 -15.72 -16.83 23.28
CA ALA A 514 -17.12 -17.24 23.17
C ALA A 514 -17.46 -17.86 21.81
N GLY A 515 -18.21 -18.97 21.82
CA GLY A 515 -18.73 -19.62 20.61
C GLY A 515 -19.77 -18.77 19.87
N ALA A 516 -20.28 -19.27 18.74
CA ALA A 516 -21.33 -18.59 17.96
C ALA A 516 -22.65 -18.42 18.74
N ASP A 517 -22.86 -19.26 19.74
CA ASP A 517 -23.92 -19.24 20.76
C ASP A 517 -23.61 -18.31 21.96
N GLY A 518 -22.48 -17.58 21.94
CA GLY A 518 -22.02 -16.72 23.03
C GLY A 518 -21.44 -17.49 24.21
N LYS A 519 -21.27 -18.81 24.11
CA LYS A 519 -20.86 -19.68 25.22
C LYS A 519 -19.35 -19.65 25.47
N ILE A 520 -18.99 -19.40 26.71
CA ILE A 520 -17.64 -19.50 27.27
C ILE A 520 -17.63 -20.66 28.26
N VAL A 521 -16.83 -21.69 28.00
CA VAL A 521 -16.67 -22.84 28.90
C VAL A 521 -15.45 -22.61 29.80
N LEU A 522 -15.61 -22.74 31.11
CA LEU A 522 -14.47 -22.69 32.03
C LEU A 522 -13.67 -24.00 31.95
N PRO A 523 -12.32 -23.94 31.96
CA PRO A 523 -11.46 -25.10 32.12
C PRO A 523 -11.73 -25.87 33.42
N GLU A 524 -11.25 -27.11 33.48
CA GLU A 524 -11.27 -27.93 34.69
C GLU A 524 -10.61 -27.21 35.87
N LEU A 525 -11.34 -27.13 36.97
CA LEU A 525 -10.92 -26.52 38.22
C LEU A 525 -10.62 -27.61 39.25
N PHE A 526 -9.41 -27.60 39.80
CA PHE A 526 -8.92 -28.62 40.73
C PHE A 526 -9.07 -28.15 42.17
N THR A 527 -9.51 -29.06 43.06
CA THR A 527 -9.65 -28.80 44.52
C THR A 527 -8.72 -29.68 45.37
N THR A 528 -7.67 -30.23 44.77
CA THR A 528 -6.62 -30.99 45.49
C THR A 528 -5.90 -30.09 46.48
N ASP A 529 -5.73 -30.56 47.72
CA ASP A 529 -5.14 -29.82 48.84
C ASP A 529 -5.83 -28.48 49.21
N VAL A 530 -7.08 -28.31 48.76
CA VAL A 530 -7.94 -27.15 49.08
C VAL A 530 -8.83 -27.49 50.28
N ALA A 531 -8.96 -26.54 51.22
CA ALA A 531 -9.82 -26.70 52.38
C ALA A 531 -11.32 -26.60 51.99
N PRO A 532 -12.22 -27.30 52.70
CA PRO A 532 -13.66 -27.03 52.61
C PRO A 532 -13.96 -25.58 53.00
N GLY A 533 -14.79 -24.89 52.22
CA GLY A 533 -15.02 -23.45 52.35
C GLY A 533 -15.80 -22.86 51.19
N THR A 534 -15.90 -21.52 51.17
CA THR A 534 -16.53 -20.77 50.07
C THR A 534 -15.46 -19.94 49.38
N TYR A 535 -15.41 -20.05 48.06
CA TYR A 535 -14.43 -19.43 47.16
C TYR A 535 -15.17 -18.68 46.06
N PHE A 536 -14.53 -17.65 45.48
CA PHE A 536 -15.18 -16.80 44.47
C PHE A 536 -14.34 -16.74 43.21
N VAL A 537 -14.92 -17.16 42.09
CA VAL A 537 -14.27 -17.17 40.78
C VAL A 537 -14.86 -16.04 39.94
N ARG A 538 -14.06 -15.05 39.57
CA ARG A 538 -14.46 -13.96 38.70
C ARG A 538 -14.15 -14.29 37.24
N LEU A 539 -15.02 -13.85 36.34
CA LEU A 539 -14.73 -13.64 34.92
C LEU A 539 -14.76 -12.14 34.62
N THR A 540 -13.83 -11.67 33.78
CA THR A 540 -13.73 -10.27 33.35
C THR A 540 -13.45 -10.18 31.84
N THR A 541 -14.27 -9.45 31.08
CA THR A 541 -13.99 -9.16 29.65
C THR A 541 -13.04 -7.97 29.48
N LYS A 542 -12.52 -7.76 28.26
CA LYS A 542 -11.70 -6.57 27.91
C LYS A 542 -12.43 -5.25 28.16
N GLU A 543 -13.75 -5.26 27.98
CA GLU A 543 -14.68 -4.15 28.17
C GLU A 543 -15.08 -3.95 29.64
N LYS A 544 -14.50 -4.76 30.55
CA LYS A 544 -14.70 -4.74 32.01
C LYS A 544 -16.09 -5.19 32.47
N VAL A 545 -16.84 -5.90 31.61
CA VAL A 545 -18.01 -6.67 32.07
C VAL A 545 -17.52 -7.79 32.97
N THR A 546 -18.14 -7.95 34.13
CA THR A 546 -17.72 -8.91 35.17
C THR A 546 -18.86 -9.79 35.64
N LEU A 547 -18.51 -11.03 35.98
CA LEU A 547 -19.37 -11.99 36.67
C LEU A 547 -18.54 -12.61 37.79
N VAL A 548 -19.12 -12.75 38.99
CA VAL A 548 -18.48 -13.46 40.10
C VAL A 548 -19.36 -14.65 40.46
N LEU A 549 -18.75 -15.83 40.43
CA LEU A 549 -19.38 -17.12 40.71
C LEU A 549 -18.97 -17.56 42.11
N GLU A 550 -19.94 -17.93 42.94
CA GLU A 550 -19.71 -18.55 44.24
C GLU A 550 -19.47 -20.05 44.06
N LEU A 551 -18.37 -20.57 44.61
CA LEU A 551 -17.98 -21.96 44.61
C LEU A 551 -17.84 -22.46 46.05
N LYS A 552 -18.69 -23.41 46.42
CA LYS A 552 -18.76 -24.03 47.73
C LYS A 552 -18.10 -25.40 47.69
N ILE A 553 -16.98 -25.54 48.40
CA ILE A 553 -16.20 -26.77 48.48
C ILE A 553 -16.56 -27.49 49.79
N THR A 554 -17.10 -28.70 49.70
CA THR A 554 -17.44 -29.53 50.87
C THR A 554 -16.33 -30.53 51.19
N ALA A 555 -16.28 -31.01 52.44
CA ALA A 555 -15.42 -32.12 52.81
C ALA A 555 -15.80 -33.41 52.06
N PRO A 556 -14.86 -34.35 51.83
CA PRO A 556 -15.19 -35.69 51.37
C PRO A 556 -16.10 -36.39 52.38
N ALA A 557 -17.08 -37.17 51.90
CA ALA A 557 -17.89 -38.01 52.78
C ALA A 557 -17.01 -39.07 53.45
N THR A 558 -16.89 -39.03 54.78
CA THR A 558 -16.18 -40.04 55.55
C THR A 558 -16.91 -41.38 55.49
N THR A 559 -16.33 -42.37 54.82
CA THR A 559 -16.81 -43.75 54.91
C THR A 559 -16.83 -44.18 56.37
N PRO A 560 -17.96 -44.68 56.93
CA PRO A 560 -17.98 -45.13 58.30
C PRO A 560 -17.04 -46.34 58.47
N THR A 561 -16.15 -46.28 59.46
CA THR A 561 -15.28 -47.40 59.80
C THR A 561 -16.14 -48.62 60.14
N PRO A 562 -15.92 -49.80 59.53
CA PRO A 562 -16.66 -51.00 59.89
C PRO A 562 -16.41 -51.31 61.37
N THR A 563 -17.48 -51.59 62.11
CA THR A 563 -17.38 -52.02 63.51
C THR A 563 -16.66 -53.37 63.55
N PRO A 564 -15.62 -53.56 64.38
CA PRO A 564 -14.94 -54.84 64.46
C PRO A 564 -15.87 -55.92 65.01
N ASP A 565 -15.91 -57.08 64.35
CA ASP A 565 -16.70 -58.23 64.79
C ASP A 565 -16.28 -58.67 66.21
N PRO A 566 -17.24 -59.12 67.05
CA PRO A 566 -16.94 -59.63 68.38
C PRO A 566 -16.09 -60.91 68.27
N ALA A 567 -14.94 -60.93 68.95
CA ALA A 567 -13.98 -62.03 68.86
C ALA A 567 -14.61 -63.38 69.28
N PRO A 568 -14.30 -64.49 68.58
CA PRO A 568 -14.90 -65.79 68.85
C PRO A 568 -14.48 -66.33 70.23
N VAL A 569 -15.45 -66.82 70.99
CA VAL A 569 -15.23 -67.46 72.29
C VAL A 569 -14.43 -68.77 72.10
N PRO A 570 -13.32 -68.99 72.83
CA PRO A 570 -12.51 -70.19 72.65
C PRO A 570 -13.27 -71.46 73.06
N ALA A 571 -13.24 -72.47 72.19
CA ALA A 571 -13.84 -73.77 72.45
C ALA A 571 -13.09 -74.54 73.55
N LYS A 572 -13.83 -75.32 74.34
CA LYS A 572 -13.30 -76.04 75.51
C LYS A 572 -12.71 -77.39 75.10
N GLU A 573 -11.45 -77.63 75.44
CA GLU A 573 -10.71 -78.85 75.11
C GLU A 573 -11.24 -80.08 75.87
N PRO A 574 -11.56 -81.20 75.19
CA PRO A 574 -11.89 -82.48 75.82
C PRO A 574 -10.62 -83.29 76.12
N ALA A 575 -10.58 -83.96 77.28
CA ALA A 575 -9.37 -84.63 77.78
C ALA A 575 -8.99 -85.91 77.00
N ARG A 576 -7.68 -86.16 76.97
CA ARG A 576 -7.01 -87.34 76.37
C ARG A 576 -7.26 -88.63 77.15
N PRO A 577 -7.18 -89.79 76.48
CA PRO A 577 -6.11 -90.76 76.83
C PRO A 577 -4.90 -90.68 75.89
#